data_AF-U4U6F4-F1
#
_entry.id   AF-U4U6F4-F1
#
_cell.length_a   1.000
_cell.length_b   1.000
_cell.length_c   1.000
_cell.angle_alpha   90.00
_cell.angle_beta   90.00
_cell.angle_gamma   90.00
#
_symmetry.space_group_name_H-M   'P 1'
#
loop_
_entity.id
_entity.type
_entity.pdbx_description
1 polymer ?
#
loop_
_entity_poly.entity_id
_entity_poly.type
_entity_poly.pdbx_seq_one_letter_code
_entity_poly.pdbx_strand_id
1 'polypeptide(L)' 'MESERTLSSTVNKLVALSCGTDRRTFQCTTCQKTYKQNCSLWRHKKFECGKAPSFSCSVCEYMCYQKSSLHNHMKRKH' A
#
# COMPACT_ATOMS: atom_id res chain seq x y z
N MET A 1 15.86 12.56 -29.78
CA MET A 1 14.42 12.89 -29.90
C MET A 1 13.69 12.15 -28.78
N GLU A 2 14.02 12.47 -27.53
CA GLU A 2 13.50 13.60 -26.73
C GLU A 2 12.20 13.23 -26.02
N SER A 3 12.30 13.04 -24.71
CA SER A 3 11.46 13.79 -23.78
C SER A 3 12.05 13.69 -22.38
N GLU A 4 12.96 14.60 -22.07
CA GLU A 4 13.35 14.93 -20.70
C GLU A 4 12.17 15.62 -20.01
N ARG A 5 11.82 15.23 -18.77
CA ARG A 5 11.21 16.15 -17.79
C ARG A 5 11.70 15.83 -16.38
N THR A 6 12.05 16.89 -15.68
CA THR A 6 13.01 17.01 -14.59
C THR A 6 12.37 17.00 -13.18
N LEU A 7 13.14 16.44 -12.23
CA LEU A 7 13.41 16.82 -10.83
C LEU A 7 12.28 17.25 -9.86
N SER A 8 12.16 16.57 -8.71
CA SER A 8 11.97 17.23 -7.40
C SER A 8 12.31 16.34 -6.18
N SER A 9 13.47 16.65 -5.58
CA SER A 9 13.75 16.77 -4.13
C SER A 9 13.43 15.66 -3.10
N THR A 10 14.53 15.02 -2.63
CA THR A 10 14.92 14.91 -1.20
C THR A 10 14.21 13.91 -0.27
N VAL A 11 14.73 12.67 -0.18
CA VAL A 11 15.67 12.23 0.87
C VAL A 11 16.17 10.80 0.60
N ASN A 12 17.48 10.69 0.37
CA ASN A 12 18.22 9.43 0.38
C ASN A 12 18.27 8.87 1.80
N LYS A 13 17.70 7.68 2.03
CA LYS A 13 18.16 6.78 3.10
C LYS A 13 18.22 5.37 2.54
N LEU A 14 19.33 5.11 1.84
CA LEU A 14 19.80 3.76 1.57
C LEU A 14 20.28 3.17 2.91
N VAL A 15 19.45 2.36 3.56
CA VAL A 15 19.94 1.39 4.53
C VAL A 15 20.15 0.10 3.74
N ALA A 16 21.39 -0.11 3.31
CA ALA A 16 21.86 -1.42 2.88
C ALA A 16 22.12 -2.24 4.14
N LEU A 17 21.54 -3.46 4.21
CA LEU A 17 22.06 -4.64 4.91
C LEU A 17 21.01 -5.77 4.86
N SER A 18 21.04 -6.59 3.80
CA SER A 18 20.89 -8.06 3.86
C SER A 18 20.65 -8.63 2.45
N CYS A 19 21.45 -9.65 2.13
CA CYS A 19 21.36 -10.43 0.91
C CYS A 19 20.02 -11.20 0.90
N GLY A 20 19.13 -10.84 -0.02
CA GLY A 20 17.83 -11.50 -0.19
C GLY A 20 16.95 -10.79 -1.23
N THR A 21 17.20 -11.07 -2.50
CA THR A 21 16.30 -10.75 -3.65
C THR A 21 15.71 -9.33 -3.65
N ASP A 22 16.47 -8.39 -4.23
CA ASP A 22 16.00 -7.04 -4.54
C ASP A 22 14.77 -7.08 -5.46
N ARG A 23 13.60 -7.01 -4.84
CA ARG A 23 12.42 -6.42 -5.45
C ARG A 23 12.19 -5.15 -4.66
N ARG A 24 12.54 -3.99 -5.24
CA ARG A 24 12.27 -2.64 -4.71
C ARG A 24 10.86 -2.56 -4.13
N THR A 25 10.74 -2.78 -2.82
CA THR A 25 9.47 -2.75 -2.10
C THR A 25 9.45 -1.54 -1.19
N PHE A 26 8.25 -1.06 -0.90
CA PHE A 26 7.99 0.16 -0.17
C PHE A 26 7.37 -0.22 1.18
N GLN A 27 8.10 0.01 2.26
CA GLN A 27 7.66 -0.37 3.61
C GLN A 27 7.01 0.81 4.35
N CYS A 28 5.93 0.53 5.07
CA CYS A 28 5.32 1.46 6.00
C CYS A 28 6.12 1.49 7.30
N THR A 29 6.63 2.65 7.67
CA THR A 29 7.44 2.84 8.89
C THR A 29 6.64 2.68 10.19
N THR A 30 5.31 2.76 10.12
CA THR A 30 4.44 2.72 11.31
C THR A 30 3.93 1.32 11.63
N CYS A 31 3.62 0.52 10.61
CA CYS A 31 3.08 -0.84 10.79
C CYS A 31 3.94 -1.93 10.13
N GLN A 32 5.09 -1.55 9.57
CA GLN A 32 6.06 -2.42 8.89
C GLN A 32 5.54 -3.21 7.69
N LYS A 33 4.32 -2.93 7.21
CA LYS A 33 3.76 -3.57 6.00
C LYS A 33 4.53 -3.16 4.75
N THR A 34 4.74 -4.13 3.87
CA THR A 34 5.54 -3.98 2.65
C THR A 34 4.66 -4.02 1.41
N TYR A 35 4.87 -3.08 0.49
CA TYR A 35 4.11 -2.92 -0.74
C TYR A 35 5.03 -3.00 -1.96
N LYS A 36 4.53 -3.55 -3.07
CA LYS A 36 5.29 -3.61 -4.33
C LYS A 36 5.34 -2.28 -5.09
N GLN A 37 4.47 -1.33 -4.73
CA GLN A 37 4.31 -0.05 -5.42
C GLN A 37 4.22 1.10 -4.42
N ASN A 38 4.84 2.24 -4.77
CA ASN A 38 4.83 3.44 -3.93
C ASN A 38 3.40 3.98 -3.73
N CYS A 39 2.58 4.04 -4.80
CA CYS A 39 1.19 4.49 -4.71
C CYS A 39 0.35 3.66 -3.72
N SER A 40 0.66 2.37 -3.60
CA SER A 40 0.00 1.49 -2.64
C SER A 40 0.44 1.77 -1.21
N LEU A 41 1.75 2.00 -0.98
CA LEU A 41 2.25 2.44 0.31
C LEU A 41 1.65 3.80 0.72
N TRP A 42 1.59 4.77 -0.20
CA TRP A 42 1.05 6.09 0.09
C TRP A 42 -0.42 6.03 0.49
N ARG A 43 -1.25 5.30 -0.27
CA ARG A 43 -2.66 5.07 0.05
C ARG A 43 -2.81 4.36 1.39
N HIS A 44 -2.01 3.33 1.63
CA HIS A 44 -1.98 2.64 2.92
C HIS A 44 -1.68 3.62 4.06
N LYS A 45 -0.59 4.39 3.97
CA LYS A 45 -0.22 5.38 4.99
C LYS A 45 -1.32 6.41 5.25
N LYS A 46 -2.04 6.84 4.21
CA LYS A 46 -3.05 7.90 4.30
C LYS A 46 -4.41 7.41 4.84
N PHE A 47 -4.81 6.20 4.48
CA PHE A 47 -6.20 5.73 4.70
C PHE A 47 -6.32 4.47 5.55
N GLU A 48 -5.27 3.67 5.67
CA GLU A 48 -5.31 2.39 6.38
C GLU A 48 -4.45 2.41 7.65
N CYS A 49 -3.29 3.06 7.59
CA CYS A 49 -2.36 3.13 8.69
C CYS A 49 -2.94 3.98 9.83
N GLY A 50 -3.19 3.34 10.97
CA GLY A 50 -3.79 3.98 12.15
C GLY A 50 -5.29 4.27 12.01
N LYS A 51 -5.95 3.71 10.99
CA LYS A 51 -7.41 3.82 10.80
C LYS A 51 -8.04 2.44 10.95
N ALA A 52 -9.29 2.42 11.38
CA ALA A 52 -10.11 1.20 11.41
C ALA A 52 -10.72 0.95 10.01
N PRO A 53 -10.92 -0.32 9.62
CA PRO A 53 -11.59 -0.63 8.37
C PRO A 53 -13.02 -0.10 8.40
N SER A 54 -13.35 0.78 7.46
CA SER A 54 -14.65 1.47 7.43
C SER A 54 -15.74 0.72 6.67
N PHE A 55 -15.37 -0.31 5.90
CA PHE A 55 -16.30 -1.07 5.07
C PHE A 55 -16.47 -2.48 5.63
N SER A 56 -17.62 -2.74 6.24
CA SER A 56 -18.01 -4.07 6.70
C SER A 56 -18.83 -4.82 5.65
N CYS A 57 -18.68 -6.14 5.64
CA CYS A 57 -19.59 -7.03 4.94
C CYS A 57 -20.91 -7.14 5.72
N SER A 58 -22.03 -7.12 4.99
CA SER A 58 -23.37 -7.30 5.56
C SER A 58 -23.71 -8.77 5.83
N VAL A 59 -22.92 -9.71 5.30
CA VAL A 59 -23.18 -11.16 5.36
C VAL A 59 -22.19 -11.87 6.31
N CYS A 60 -21.00 -11.31 6.52
CA CYS A 60 -20.00 -11.87 7.44
C CYS A 60 -19.21 -10.77 8.16
N GLU A 61 -18.37 -11.17 9.12
CA GLU A 61 -17.55 -10.26 9.93
C GLU A 61 -16.34 -9.68 9.17
N TYR A 62 -16.26 -9.83 7.85
CA TYR A 62 -15.17 -9.29 7.05
C TYR A 62 -15.22 -7.76 6.98
N MET A 63 -14.11 -7.12 7.34
CA MET A 63 -13.95 -5.66 7.24
C MET A 63 -12.76 -5.30 6.36
N CYS A 64 -12.91 -4.24 5.58
CA CYS A 64 -11.85 -3.71 4.73
C CYS A 64 -11.86 -2.17 4.68
N TYR A 65 -10.78 -1.62 4.12
CA TYR A 65 -10.55 -0.18 4.04
C TYR A 65 -11.03 0.46 2.75
N GLN A 66 -11.44 -0.35 1.77
CA GLN A 66 -11.73 0.11 0.41
C GLN A 66 -13.01 -0.52 -0.11
N LYS A 67 -13.88 0.30 -0.71
CA LYS A 67 -15.15 -0.16 -1.30
C LYS A 67 -14.96 -1.20 -2.40
N SER A 68 -13.92 -1.06 -3.22
CA SER A 68 -13.57 -2.03 -4.28
C SER A 68 -13.23 -3.41 -3.70
N SER A 69 -12.52 -3.44 -2.58
CA SER A 69 -12.22 -4.68 -1.85
C SER A 69 -13.48 -5.33 -1.32
N LEU A 70 -14.42 -4.54 -0.76
CA LEU A 70 -15.71 -5.07 -0.29
C LEU A 70 -16.54 -5.64 -1.44
N HIS A 71 -16.66 -4.92 -2.56
CA HIS A 71 -17.40 -5.39 -3.72
C HIS A 71 -16.84 -6.71 -4.26
N ASN A 72 -15.52 -6.80 -4.38
CA ASN A 72 -14.87 -8.03 -4.83
C ASN A 72 -15.02 -9.17 -3.81
N HIS A 73 -14.99 -8.86 -2.51
CA HIS A 73 -15.29 -9.81 -1.45
C HIS A 73 -16.71 -10.37 -1.62
N MET A 74 -17.71 -9.50 -1.73
CA MET A 74 -19.11 -9.90 -1.95
C MET A 74 -19.23 -10.83 -3.14
N LYS A 75 -18.72 -10.43 -4.31
CA LYS A 75 -18.84 -11.21 -5.55
C LYS A 75 -18.15 -12.59 -5.52
N ARG A 76 -17.12 -12.76 -4.69
CA ARG A 76 -16.28 -13.97 -4.68
C ARG A 76 -16.53 -14.87 -3.48
N LYS A 77 -17.15 -14.35 -2.42
CA LYS A 77 -17.37 -15.06 -1.16
C LYS A 77 -18.86 -15.30 -0.87
N HIS A 78 -19.75 -14.59 -1.58
CA HIS A 78 -21.20 -14.69 -1.52
C HIS A 78 -21.76 -14.68 -2.95
#